data_AF-A0A836STR7-F1
#
_entry.id   AF-A0A836STR7-F1
#
_cell.length_a   1.000
_cell.length_b   1.000
_cell.length_c   1.000
_cell.angle_alpha   90.00
_cell.angle_beta   90.00
_cell.angle_gamma   90.00
#
_symmetry.space_group_name_H-M   'P 1'
#
loop_
_entity.id
_entity.type
_entity.pdbx_description
1 polymer ?
#
loop_
_entity_poly.entity_id
_entity_poly.type
_entity_poly.pdbx_seq_one_letter_code
_entity_poly.pdbx_strand_id
1 'polypeptide(L)'
;MRPNPRHGELKVALAAITVYGLLLAARMGRADWNPGVTVVAGDRFTDRAQSPRFLPVRTDSPGYDGTFYFRLAVSPWNWTGRVAGIVLDVPAYRARRILYPLLGWAAARGDPFRSAVALLVVNWLGLGVIAWLGARWAVRERLSAWWGLLFVLYPGYLMTLFRDLTEIVAAVCLMGALVAWRERASLRQSLLLALGCLARETVLLATAAAGLDTILRRRGGRKRYILALLPLGVFGVWQLVILLRLPGTASKTGLAALNLARPFNGIGYLAATMSARPRPVHLLWILELSVLAIGAALVGYRQIKRQVPAAWIVAAWAGYALMIVMLSEHVWCEDWAFTRAAHEFHLLGCVIMLRGPLKPAFRVVGAWYVAVWGATAVHVALRP
;
A
#
# COMPACT_ATOMS: atom_id res chain seq x y z
N MET A 1 -6.21 -38.19 -1.38
CA MET A 1 -7.07 -37.08 -1.84
C MET A 1 -6.26 -35.80 -1.83
N ARG A 2 -6.07 -35.11 -2.97
CA ARG A 2 -5.40 -33.79 -2.96
C ARG A 2 -6.35 -32.80 -2.27
N PRO A 3 -5.93 -32.07 -1.21
CA PRO A 3 -6.80 -31.15 -0.51
C PRO A 3 -7.36 -30.11 -1.49
N ASN A 4 -8.68 -29.86 -1.42
CA ASN A 4 -9.35 -28.91 -2.30
C ASN A 4 -8.69 -27.52 -2.13
N PRO A 5 -8.10 -26.94 -3.19
CA PRO A 5 -7.26 -25.75 -3.09
C PRO A 5 -7.96 -24.54 -2.44
N ARG A 6 -9.29 -24.46 -2.56
CA ARG A 6 -10.10 -23.41 -1.92
C ARG A 6 -9.95 -23.39 -0.39
N HIS A 7 -9.76 -24.54 0.25
CA HIS A 7 -9.55 -24.61 1.69
C HIS A 7 -8.16 -24.12 2.10
N GLY A 8 -7.15 -24.29 1.24
CA GLY A 8 -5.80 -23.78 1.49
C GLY A 8 -5.75 -22.26 1.44
N GLU A 9 -6.40 -21.65 0.45
CA GLU A 9 -6.45 -20.19 0.29
C GLU A 9 -7.13 -19.50 1.49
N LEU A 10 -8.26 -20.05 1.96
CA LEU A 10 -8.97 -19.50 3.10
C LEU A 10 -8.16 -19.64 4.40
N LYS A 11 -7.47 -20.78 4.61
CA LYS A 11 -6.58 -20.96 5.77
C LYS A 11 -5.47 -19.91 5.83
N VAL A 12 -4.90 -19.56 4.68
CA VAL A 12 -3.84 -18.53 4.59
C VAL A 12 -4.40 -17.15 4.90
N ALA A 13 -5.59 -16.84 4.40
CA ALA A 13 -6.29 -15.59 4.71
C ALA A 13 -6.58 -15.47 6.21
N LEU A 14 -7.14 -16.51 6.82
CA LEU A 14 -7.43 -16.57 8.25
C LEU A 14 -6.15 -16.46 9.08
N ALA A 15 -5.06 -17.12 8.70
CA ALA A 15 -3.78 -17.00 9.39
C ALA A 15 -3.27 -15.54 9.38
N ALA A 16 -3.35 -14.85 8.23
CA ALA A 16 -2.97 -13.45 8.15
C ALA A 16 -3.86 -12.56 9.04
N ILE A 17 -5.19 -12.75 8.98
CA ILE A 17 -6.16 -12.03 9.81
C ILE A 17 -5.86 -12.26 11.30
N THR A 18 -5.62 -13.50 11.72
CA THR A 18 -5.32 -13.84 13.11
C THR A 18 -4.01 -13.21 13.56
N VAL A 19 -2.92 -13.34 12.80
CA VAL A 19 -1.62 -12.78 13.18
C VAL A 19 -1.68 -11.26 13.31
N TYR A 20 -2.23 -10.56 12.32
CA TYR A 20 -2.40 -9.11 12.40
C TYR A 20 -3.45 -8.69 13.45
N GLY A 21 -4.47 -9.52 13.69
CA GLY A 21 -5.49 -9.32 14.72
C GLY A 21 -4.91 -9.39 16.12
N LEU A 22 -3.97 -10.31 16.38
CA LEU A 22 -3.24 -10.39 17.64
C LEU A 22 -2.36 -9.16 17.86
N LEU A 23 -1.67 -8.68 16.81
CA LEU A 23 -0.89 -7.44 16.88
C LEU A 23 -1.77 -6.22 17.15
N LEU A 24 -2.93 -6.15 16.48
CA LEU A 24 -3.93 -5.11 16.72
C LEU A 24 -4.45 -5.17 18.16
N ALA A 25 -4.85 -6.35 18.64
CA ALA A 25 -5.32 -6.52 20.01
C ALA A 25 -4.25 -6.11 21.04
N ALA A 26 -2.99 -6.48 20.81
CA ALA A 26 -1.88 -6.07 21.67
C ALA A 26 -1.71 -4.54 21.70
N ARG A 27 -1.77 -3.86 20.54
CA ARG A 27 -1.65 -2.40 20.47
C ARG A 27 -2.87 -1.69 21.05
N MET A 28 -4.08 -2.15 20.72
CA MET A 28 -5.34 -1.59 21.21
C MET A 28 -5.48 -1.77 22.72
N GLY A 29 -5.05 -2.92 23.27
CA GLY A 29 -5.06 -3.16 24.71
C GLY A 29 -4.17 -2.19 25.50
N ARG A 30 -3.07 -1.69 24.90
CA ARG A 30 -2.23 -0.63 25.49
C ARG A 30 -2.80 0.78 25.32
N ALA A 31 -3.80 0.92 24.45
CA ALA A 31 -4.44 2.18 24.08
C ALA A 31 -5.88 2.26 24.63
N ASP A 32 -6.20 1.49 25.68
CA ASP A 32 -7.54 1.42 26.27
C ASP A 32 -8.66 1.15 25.24
N TRP A 33 -8.35 0.34 24.23
CA TRP A 33 -9.22 0.01 23.09
C TRP A 33 -9.72 1.21 22.29
N ASN A 34 -8.97 2.32 22.33
CA ASN A 34 -9.31 3.53 21.61
C ASN A 34 -8.85 3.46 20.14
N PRO A 35 -9.76 3.43 19.15
CA PRO A 35 -9.39 3.38 17.74
C PRO A 35 -8.76 4.69 17.23
N GLY A 36 -8.92 5.81 17.95
CA GLY A 36 -8.35 7.10 17.56
C GLY A 36 -6.82 7.10 17.53
N VAL A 37 -6.15 6.15 18.19
CA VAL A 37 -4.67 6.09 18.22
C VAL A 37 -4.06 5.78 16.86
N THR A 38 -4.78 5.11 15.95
CA THR A 38 -4.30 4.79 14.60
C THR A 38 -4.40 5.98 13.64
N VAL A 39 -5.18 7.00 13.98
CA VAL A 39 -5.31 8.23 13.19
C VAL A 39 -4.02 9.06 13.23
N VAL A 40 -3.34 9.05 14.38
CA VAL A 40 -2.10 9.81 14.63
C VAL A 40 -2.28 11.31 14.37
N ALA A 41 -3.30 11.91 14.98
CA ALA A 41 -3.60 13.33 14.82
C ALA A 41 -2.56 14.23 15.50
N GLY A 42 -2.26 15.37 14.87
CA GLY A 42 -1.36 16.39 15.39
C GLY A 42 -2.01 17.77 15.42
N ASP A 43 -1.62 18.58 16.40
CA ASP A 43 -2.21 19.89 16.71
C ASP A 43 -1.99 20.96 15.63
N ARG A 44 -1.03 20.80 14.72
CA ARG A 44 -0.83 21.75 13.60
C ARG A 44 -2.00 21.78 12.62
N PHE A 45 -2.77 20.68 12.51
CA PHE A 45 -3.94 20.59 11.63
C PHE A 45 -5.23 20.22 12.37
N THR A 46 -5.15 20.01 13.69
CA THR A 46 -6.25 19.49 14.50
C THR A 46 -6.52 20.41 15.69
N ASP A 47 -7.72 20.98 15.74
CA ASP A 47 -8.20 21.75 16.89
C ASP A 47 -8.74 20.78 17.96
N ARG A 48 -8.06 20.74 19.11
CA ARG A 48 -8.41 19.87 20.24
C ARG A 48 -9.80 20.13 20.80
N ALA A 49 -10.24 21.38 20.85
CA ALA A 49 -11.54 21.74 21.41
C ALA A 49 -12.71 21.26 20.53
N GLN A 50 -12.45 21.11 19.22
CA GLN A 50 -13.44 20.69 18.23
C GLN A 50 -13.30 19.22 17.81
N SER A 51 -12.30 18.53 18.34
CA SER A 51 -12.03 17.13 18.01
C SER A 51 -12.89 16.18 18.87
N PRO A 52 -13.29 15.01 18.34
CA PRO A 52 -13.95 13.99 19.15
C PRO A 52 -13.09 13.61 20.37
N ARG A 53 -13.72 13.39 21.52
CA ARG A 53 -13.00 13.09 22.78
C ARG A 53 -12.10 11.87 22.71
N PHE A 54 -12.45 10.88 21.89
CA PHE A 54 -11.64 9.68 21.71
C PHE A 54 -10.39 9.94 20.85
N LEU A 55 -10.29 11.03 20.11
CA LEU A 55 -9.16 11.28 19.21
C LEU A 55 -7.98 11.88 19.97
N PRO A 56 -6.87 11.16 20.16
CA PRO A 56 -5.68 11.72 20.78
C PRO A 56 -5.00 12.69 19.80
N VAL A 57 -4.63 13.88 20.28
CA VAL A 57 -3.96 14.91 19.47
C VAL A 57 -2.57 15.17 20.04
N ARG A 58 -1.54 14.85 19.26
CA ARG A 58 -0.13 15.06 19.64
C ARG A 58 0.20 16.57 19.68
N THR A 59 1.01 16.97 20.66
CA THR A 59 1.49 18.35 20.81
C THR A 59 2.70 18.60 19.90
N ASP A 60 2.78 19.80 19.33
CA ASP A 60 3.82 20.24 18.38
C ASP A 60 4.08 19.21 17.28
N SER A 61 3.00 18.75 16.65
CA SER A 61 3.07 17.68 15.67
C SER A 61 2.19 17.97 14.47
N PRO A 62 2.69 17.74 13.23
CA PRO A 62 1.81 17.69 12.06
C PRO A 62 0.89 16.46 12.06
N GLY A 63 1.10 15.51 12.98
CA GLY A 63 0.44 14.22 12.96
C GLY A 63 0.98 13.34 11.84
N TYR A 64 0.15 12.44 11.34
CA TYR A 64 0.45 11.62 10.18
C TYR A 64 -0.69 11.64 9.16
N ASP A 65 -0.42 11.11 7.96
CA ASP A 65 -1.36 11.05 6.84
C ASP A 65 -2.75 10.50 7.20
N GLY A 66 -2.83 9.55 8.14
CA GLY A 66 -4.08 8.96 8.65
C GLY A 66 -5.09 10.00 9.16
N THR A 67 -4.60 11.09 9.76
CA THR A 67 -5.42 12.24 10.21
C THR A 67 -6.35 12.76 9.12
N PHE A 68 -5.81 12.88 7.90
CA PHE A 68 -6.55 13.44 6.77
C PHE A 68 -7.48 12.41 6.13
N TYR A 69 -7.11 11.13 6.11
CA TYR A 69 -8.01 10.07 5.64
C TYR A 69 -9.15 9.83 6.63
N PHE A 70 -8.90 9.90 7.94
CA PHE A 70 -9.93 9.92 8.97
C PHE A 70 -10.92 11.06 8.74
N ARG A 71 -10.43 12.29 8.58
CA ARG A 71 -11.28 13.45 8.26
C ARG A 71 -12.14 13.22 7.00
N LEU A 72 -11.54 12.67 5.94
CA LEU A 72 -12.27 12.34 4.70
C LEU A 72 -13.26 11.19 4.89
N ALA A 73 -13.01 10.24 5.80
CA ALA A 73 -13.97 9.19 6.13
C ALA A 73 -15.18 9.72 6.91
N VAL A 74 -15.01 10.79 7.68
CA VAL A 74 -16.12 11.51 8.33
C VAL A 74 -16.92 12.30 7.29
N SER A 75 -16.25 13.06 6.42
CA SER A 75 -16.92 13.86 5.39
C SER A 75 -16.12 13.89 4.06
N PRO A 76 -16.37 12.94 3.14
CA PRO A 76 -15.54 12.75 1.95
C PRO A 76 -15.64 13.87 0.92
N TRP A 77 -16.71 14.68 0.98
CA TRP A 77 -17.00 15.73 0.00
C TRP A 77 -16.71 17.15 0.50
N ASN A 78 -16.36 17.31 1.77
CA ASN A 78 -15.94 18.60 2.33
C ASN A 78 -14.42 18.68 2.27
N TRP A 79 -13.84 19.55 1.44
CA TRP A 79 -12.38 19.60 1.24
C TRP A 79 -11.72 20.87 1.79
N THR A 80 -12.50 21.87 2.17
CA THR A 80 -11.99 23.18 2.63
C THR A 80 -12.33 23.48 4.09
N GLY A 81 -13.42 22.90 4.61
CA GLY A 81 -13.87 23.14 5.98
C GLY A 81 -13.10 22.35 7.03
N ARG A 82 -13.30 22.71 8.30
CA ARG A 82 -12.89 21.90 9.44
C ARG A 82 -13.95 20.83 9.69
N VAL A 83 -13.54 19.58 9.83
CA VAL A 83 -14.44 18.44 10.10
C VAL A 83 -13.82 17.59 11.20
N ALA A 84 -14.59 17.27 12.25
CA ALA A 84 -14.10 16.57 13.44
C ALA A 84 -12.82 17.21 14.00
N GLY A 85 -12.77 18.55 14.02
CA GLY A 85 -11.61 19.31 14.49
C GLY A 85 -10.44 19.40 13.49
N ILE A 86 -10.49 18.74 12.34
CA ILE A 86 -9.34 18.61 11.42
C ILE A 86 -9.52 19.41 10.13
N VAL A 87 -8.47 20.09 9.67
CA VAL A 87 -8.35 20.67 8.33
C VAL A 87 -7.38 19.86 7.47
N LEU A 88 -7.60 19.80 6.15
CA LEU A 88 -6.69 19.12 5.23
C LEU A 88 -5.43 19.97 4.99
N ASP A 89 -4.26 19.36 5.05
CA ASP A 89 -2.97 19.98 4.74
C ASP A 89 -2.86 20.38 3.26
N VAL A 90 -3.13 19.43 2.38
CA VAL A 90 -3.08 19.56 0.93
C VAL A 90 -4.35 18.94 0.36
N PRO A 91 -5.48 19.67 0.35
CA PRO A 91 -6.80 19.13 0.01
C PRO A 91 -6.83 18.31 -1.28
N ALA A 92 -6.25 18.82 -2.36
CA ALA A 92 -6.23 18.15 -3.65
C ALA A 92 -5.40 16.85 -3.64
N TYR A 93 -4.29 16.82 -2.91
CA TYR A 93 -3.46 15.62 -2.75
C TYR A 93 -4.19 14.56 -1.93
N ARG A 94 -4.92 14.93 -0.88
CA ARG A 94 -5.69 13.99 -0.05
C ARG A 94 -6.91 13.46 -0.79
N ALA A 95 -7.63 14.34 -1.48
CA ALA A 95 -8.82 14.00 -2.25
C ALA A 95 -8.53 13.05 -3.43
N ARG A 96 -7.32 13.04 -4.00
CA ARG A 96 -6.98 12.10 -5.09
C ARG A 96 -7.00 10.64 -4.66
N ARG A 97 -6.80 10.37 -3.37
CA ARG A 97 -6.77 9.03 -2.75
C ARG A 97 -8.08 8.70 -2.03
N ILE A 98 -9.21 8.95 -2.71
CA ILE A 98 -10.54 8.92 -2.09
C ILE A 98 -11.05 7.51 -1.74
N LEU A 99 -10.54 6.44 -2.38
CA LEU A 99 -11.17 5.13 -2.23
C LEU A 99 -11.15 4.61 -0.78
N TYR A 100 -10.00 4.69 -0.11
CA TYR A 100 -9.87 4.23 1.28
C TYR A 100 -10.80 4.99 2.25
N PRO A 101 -10.78 6.35 2.32
CA PRO A 101 -11.71 7.08 3.17
C PRO A 101 -13.17 6.89 2.76
N LEU A 102 -13.48 6.70 1.48
CA LEU A 102 -14.85 6.44 1.03
C LEU A 102 -15.38 5.08 1.50
N LEU A 103 -14.52 4.05 1.55
CA LEU A 103 -14.87 2.75 2.17
C LEU A 103 -15.17 2.91 3.66
N GLY A 104 -14.35 3.70 4.36
CA GLY A 104 -14.58 4.05 5.77
C GLY A 104 -15.92 4.78 5.95
N TRP A 105 -16.17 5.80 5.14
CA TRP A 105 -17.44 6.55 5.15
C TRP A 105 -18.65 5.66 4.84
N ALA A 106 -18.55 4.75 3.87
CA ALA A 106 -19.65 3.87 3.50
C ALA A 106 -20.09 2.96 4.66
N ALA A 107 -19.14 2.50 5.47
CA ALA A 107 -19.37 1.68 6.66
C ALA A 107 -19.81 2.52 7.88
N ALA A 108 -19.24 3.71 8.07
CA ALA A 108 -19.46 4.54 9.25
C ALA A 108 -20.61 5.56 9.11
N ARG A 109 -20.99 5.90 7.87
CA ARG A 109 -21.95 6.94 7.49
C ARG A 109 -21.63 8.32 8.08
N GLY A 110 -20.33 8.63 8.19
CA GLY A 110 -19.84 9.92 8.66
C GLY A 110 -19.79 10.10 10.17
N ASP A 111 -20.14 9.09 10.97
CA ASP A 111 -19.91 9.13 12.41
C ASP A 111 -18.39 9.07 12.71
N PRO A 112 -17.82 10.00 13.52
CA PRO A 112 -16.39 10.03 13.77
C PRO A 112 -15.84 8.76 14.40
N PHE A 113 -16.49 8.21 15.43
CA PHE A 113 -15.97 7.02 16.10
C PHE A 113 -15.98 5.80 15.18
N ARG A 114 -17.12 5.54 14.52
CA ARG A 114 -17.26 4.46 13.53
C ARG A 114 -16.32 4.65 12.36
N SER A 115 -15.99 5.88 11.96
CA SER A 115 -15.05 6.14 10.86
C SER A 115 -13.63 5.67 11.22
N ALA A 116 -13.16 5.96 12.45
CA ALA A 116 -11.88 5.44 12.93
C ALA A 116 -11.86 3.90 12.95
N VAL A 117 -12.92 3.27 13.48
CA VAL A 117 -13.04 1.80 13.50
C VAL A 117 -13.08 1.23 12.08
N ALA A 118 -13.86 1.84 11.18
CA ALA A 118 -14.03 1.35 9.81
C ALA A 118 -12.72 1.38 9.02
N LEU A 119 -11.93 2.45 9.15
CA LEU A 119 -10.63 2.57 8.51
C LEU A 119 -9.67 1.45 8.96
N LEU A 120 -9.56 1.25 10.27
CA LEU A 120 -8.77 0.19 10.86
C LEU A 120 -9.19 -1.20 10.36
N VAL A 121 -10.51 -1.49 10.39
CA VAL A 121 -11.06 -2.78 9.97
C VAL A 121 -10.87 -3.02 8.47
N VAL A 122 -11.04 -1.99 7.63
CA VAL A 122 -10.81 -2.09 6.18
C VAL A 122 -9.37 -2.51 5.88
N ASN A 123 -8.39 -1.89 6.55
CA ASN A 123 -6.98 -2.27 6.40
C ASN A 123 -6.70 -3.67 6.96
N TRP A 124 -7.22 -4.01 8.14
CA TRP A 124 -7.02 -5.33 8.72
C TRP A 124 -7.56 -6.46 7.84
N LEU A 125 -8.81 -6.35 7.38
CA LEU A 125 -9.42 -7.32 6.48
C LEU A 125 -8.73 -7.31 5.10
N GLY A 126 -8.27 -6.14 4.65
CA GLY A 126 -7.50 -6.00 3.42
C GLY A 126 -6.25 -6.88 3.39
N LEU A 127 -5.56 -7.04 4.53
CA LEU A 127 -4.43 -7.96 4.65
C LEU A 127 -4.87 -9.42 4.46
N GLY A 128 -6.00 -9.82 5.03
CA GLY A 128 -6.60 -11.13 4.77
C GLY A 128 -6.88 -11.37 3.27
N VAL A 129 -7.42 -10.35 2.59
CA VAL A 129 -7.69 -10.39 1.15
C VAL A 129 -6.41 -10.48 0.32
N ILE A 130 -5.35 -9.74 0.67
CA ILE A 130 -4.04 -9.84 0.00
C ILE A 130 -3.47 -11.25 0.16
N ALA A 131 -3.50 -11.81 1.37
CA ALA A 131 -3.01 -13.17 1.65
C ALA A 131 -3.81 -14.22 0.87
N TRP A 132 -5.13 -14.07 0.79
CA TRP A 132 -6.00 -14.94 -0.01
C TRP A 132 -5.67 -14.89 -1.51
N LEU A 133 -5.54 -13.68 -2.08
CA LEU A 133 -5.17 -13.49 -3.48
C LEU A 133 -3.75 -13.99 -3.77
N GLY A 134 -2.82 -13.81 -2.82
CA GLY A 134 -1.47 -14.36 -2.85
C GLY A 134 -1.46 -15.88 -2.85
N ALA A 135 -2.30 -16.52 -2.03
CA ALA A 135 -2.46 -17.96 -2.00
C ALA A 135 -3.01 -18.48 -3.34
N ARG A 136 -4.02 -17.80 -3.91
CA ARG A 136 -4.53 -18.09 -5.27
C ARG A 136 -3.44 -18.00 -6.32
N TRP A 137 -2.57 -17.01 -6.23
CA TRP A 137 -1.43 -16.87 -7.13
C TRP A 137 -0.46 -18.06 -6.98
N ALA A 138 -0.05 -18.37 -5.75
CA ALA A 138 0.88 -19.45 -5.46
C ALA A 138 0.37 -20.84 -5.88
N VAL A 139 -0.91 -21.15 -5.60
CA VAL A 139 -1.53 -22.42 -6.00
C VAL A 139 -1.52 -22.58 -7.52
N ARG A 140 -1.75 -21.50 -8.28
CA ARG A 140 -1.67 -21.56 -9.74
C ARG A 140 -0.25 -21.71 -10.29
N GLU A 141 0.76 -21.35 -9.51
CA GLU A 141 2.17 -21.66 -9.77
C GLU A 141 2.56 -23.09 -9.34
N ARG A 142 1.59 -23.91 -8.92
CA ARG A 142 1.78 -25.26 -8.37
C ARG A 142 2.62 -25.26 -7.10
N LEU A 143 2.54 -24.19 -6.32
CA LEU A 143 3.19 -24.04 -5.03
C LEU A 143 2.18 -24.23 -3.89
N SER A 144 2.69 -24.39 -2.67
CA SER A 144 1.86 -24.37 -1.46
C SER A 144 1.14 -23.02 -1.32
N ALA A 145 -0.14 -23.05 -0.94
CA ALA A 145 -0.95 -21.86 -0.68
C ALA A 145 -0.29 -20.92 0.33
N TRP A 146 0.48 -21.47 1.29
CA TRP A 146 1.18 -20.72 2.34
C TRP A 146 2.17 -19.68 1.82
N TRP A 147 2.66 -19.81 0.58
CA TRP A 147 3.43 -18.74 -0.07
C TRP A 147 2.64 -17.44 -0.25
N GLY A 148 1.32 -17.48 -0.13
CA GLY A 148 0.47 -16.29 -0.07
C GLY A 148 0.79 -15.37 1.11
N LEU A 149 1.35 -15.89 2.21
CA LEU A 149 1.75 -15.07 3.36
C LEU A 149 2.88 -14.09 3.02
N LEU A 150 3.75 -14.44 2.07
CA LEU A 150 4.85 -13.57 1.67
C LEU A 150 4.37 -12.17 1.21
N PHE A 151 3.20 -12.13 0.58
CA PHE A 151 2.61 -10.88 0.12
C PHE A 151 2.23 -9.95 1.28
N VAL A 152 1.85 -10.50 2.43
CA VAL A 152 1.42 -9.71 3.61
C VAL A 152 2.51 -9.56 4.67
N LEU A 153 3.57 -10.36 4.63
CA LEU A 153 4.75 -10.23 5.50
C LEU A 153 5.68 -9.10 5.00
N TYR A 154 5.08 -7.98 4.64
CA TYR A 154 5.76 -6.76 4.25
C TYR A 154 5.78 -5.78 5.43
N PRO A 155 6.96 -5.36 5.93
CA PRO A 155 7.07 -4.44 7.07
C PRO A 155 6.24 -3.16 6.92
N GLY A 156 6.15 -2.59 5.70
CA GLY A 156 5.39 -1.36 5.45
C GLY A 156 3.88 -1.48 5.68
N TYR A 157 3.32 -2.70 5.68
CA TYR A 157 1.91 -2.89 6.02
C TYR A 157 1.61 -2.75 7.51
N LEU A 158 2.58 -3.00 8.39
CA LEU A 158 2.44 -2.68 9.81
C LEU A 158 2.26 -1.17 9.98
N MET A 159 3.09 -0.36 9.30
CA MET A 159 2.93 1.10 9.32
C MET A 159 1.58 1.54 8.77
N THR A 160 1.15 0.94 7.67
CA THR A 160 -0.14 1.25 7.03
C THR A 160 -1.31 0.99 7.97
N LEU A 161 -1.30 -0.18 8.63
CA LEU A 161 -2.35 -0.62 9.53
C LEU A 161 -2.45 0.27 10.77
N PHE A 162 -1.30 0.64 11.36
CA PHE A 162 -1.27 1.39 12.62
C PHE A 162 -1.26 2.90 12.45
N ARG A 163 -1.37 3.41 11.21
CA ARG A 163 -1.43 4.85 10.91
C ARG A 163 -2.59 5.21 9.95
N ASP A 164 -3.57 4.32 9.78
CA ASP A 164 -4.73 4.47 8.89
C ASP A 164 -4.38 4.99 7.49
N LEU A 165 -3.55 4.22 6.76
CA LEU A 165 -3.06 4.61 5.45
C LEU A 165 -3.69 3.80 4.30
N THR A 166 -3.37 4.17 3.06
CA THR A 166 -4.06 3.74 1.83
C THR A 166 -3.46 2.51 1.14
N GLU A 167 -2.23 2.14 1.52
CA GLU A 167 -1.36 1.16 0.87
C GLU A 167 -2.06 -0.21 0.75
N ILE A 168 -2.72 -0.68 1.81
CA ILE A 168 -3.33 -2.01 1.84
C ILE A 168 -4.50 -2.07 0.85
N VAL A 169 -5.35 -1.04 0.78
CA VAL A 169 -6.45 -1.00 -0.21
C VAL A 169 -5.91 -0.94 -1.64
N ALA A 170 -4.86 -0.17 -1.88
CA ALA A 170 -4.19 -0.13 -3.18
C ALA A 170 -3.61 -1.51 -3.54
N ALA A 171 -2.98 -2.21 -2.59
CA ALA A 171 -2.44 -3.55 -2.76
C ALA A 171 -3.52 -4.62 -3.02
N VAL A 172 -4.66 -4.56 -2.33
CA VAL A 172 -5.83 -5.42 -2.61
C VAL A 172 -6.28 -5.25 -4.07
N CYS A 173 -6.41 -4.00 -4.52
CA CYS A 173 -6.81 -3.68 -5.88
C CYS A 173 -5.78 -4.18 -6.91
N LEU A 174 -4.49 -3.89 -6.70
CA LEU A 174 -3.42 -4.32 -7.60
C LEU A 174 -3.28 -5.85 -7.66
N MET A 175 -3.31 -6.52 -6.51
CA MET A 175 -3.24 -7.98 -6.47
C MET A 175 -4.47 -8.63 -7.09
N GLY A 176 -5.65 -8.07 -6.85
CA GLY A 176 -6.88 -8.51 -7.47
C GLY A 176 -6.83 -8.35 -8.99
N ALA A 177 -6.27 -7.24 -9.49
CA ALA A 177 -6.05 -7.01 -10.91
C ALA A 177 -5.07 -8.02 -11.53
N LEU A 178 -3.99 -8.38 -10.83
CA LEU A 178 -3.04 -9.41 -11.26
C LEU A 178 -3.70 -10.80 -11.35
N VAL A 179 -4.51 -11.16 -10.36
CA VAL A 179 -5.29 -12.41 -10.38
C VAL A 179 -6.32 -12.40 -11.52
N ALA A 180 -7.05 -11.30 -11.72
CA ALA A 180 -8.02 -11.15 -12.79
C ALA A 180 -7.38 -11.20 -14.18
N TRP A 181 -6.21 -10.58 -14.35
CA TRP A 181 -5.41 -10.66 -15.57
C TRP A 181 -5.07 -12.11 -15.92
N ARG A 182 -4.60 -12.87 -14.93
CA ARG A 182 -4.26 -14.29 -15.09
C ARG A 182 -5.49 -15.15 -15.41
N GLU A 183 -6.66 -14.76 -14.90
CA GLU A 183 -7.96 -15.37 -15.18
C GLU A 183 -8.56 -14.94 -16.53
N ARG A 184 -7.87 -14.06 -17.27
CA ARG A 184 -8.36 -13.45 -18.53
C ARG A 184 -9.65 -12.63 -18.36
N ALA A 185 -9.96 -12.19 -17.13
CA ALA A 185 -11.11 -11.37 -16.80
C ALA A 185 -10.79 -9.87 -16.95
N SER A 186 -10.70 -9.40 -18.20
CA SER A 186 -10.24 -8.04 -18.54
C SER A 186 -11.05 -6.92 -17.89
N LEU A 187 -12.39 -7.06 -17.83
CA LEU A 187 -13.24 -6.07 -17.15
C LEU A 187 -12.88 -5.96 -15.66
N ARG A 188 -12.75 -7.10 -14.99
CA ARG A 188 -12.40 -7.15 -13.56
C ARG A 188 -11.01 -6.57 -13.31
N GLN A 189 -10.04 -6.88 -14.17
CA GLN A 189 -8.70 -6.29 -14.11
C GLN A 189 -8.78 -4.76 -14.20
N SER A 190 -9.48 -4.23 -15.21
CA SER A 190 -9.60 -2.78 -15.42
C SER A 190 -10.32 -2.07 -14.28
N LEU A 191 -11.42 -2.63 -13.78
CA LEU A 191 -12.14 -2.04 -12.64
C LEU A 191 -11.26 -2.00 -11.38
N LEU A 192 -10.52 -3.08 -11.10
CA LEU A 192 -9.62 -3.14 -9.95
C LEU A 192 -8.43 -2.19 -10.09
N LEU A 193 -7.85 -2.03 -11.30
CA LEU A 193 -6.82 -1.02 -11.54
C LEU A 193 -7.36 0.41 -11.36
N ALA A 194 -8.58 0.68 -11.84
CA ALA A 194 -9.23 1.98 -11.68
C ALA A 194 -9.44 2.32 -10.20
N LEU A 195 -9.98 1.36 -9.43
CA LEU A 195 -10.12 1.48 -7.98
C LEU A 195 -8.75 1.66 -7.29
N GLY A 196 -7.74 0.89 -7.70
CA GLY A 196 -6.38 1.02 -7.18
C GLY A 196 -5.80 2.42 -7.38
N CYS A 197 -6.02 3.03 -8.54
CA CYS A 197 -5.59 4.41 -8.82
C CYS A 197 -6.30 5.44 -7.91
N LEU A 198 -7.55 5.17 -7.52
CA LEU A 198 -8.30 6.00 -6.56
C LEU A 198 -7.94 5.73 -5.09
N ALA A 199 -7.33 4.58 -4.77
CA ALA A 199 -6.72 4.36 -3.46
C ALA A 199 -5.34 5.03 -3.38
N ARG A 200 -4.56 4.91 -4.44
CA ARG A 200 -3.23 5.50 -4.53
C ARG A 200 -2.81 5.69 -5.98
N GLU A 201 -2.40 6.91 -6.31
CA GLU A 201 -1.99 7.29 -7.66
C GLU A 201 -0.77 6.49 -8.18
N THR A 202 0.05 5.93 -7.30
CA THR A 202 1.20 5.10 -7.69
C THR A 202 0.78 3.82 -8.43
N VAL A 203 -0.47 3.35 -8.29
CA VAL A 203 -1.03 2.24 -9.09
C VAL A 203 -1.14 2.58 -10.58
N LEU A 204 -1.05 3.87 -10.95
CA LEU A 204 -0.99 4.30 -12.35
C LEU A 204 0.21 3.72 -13.10
N LEU A 205 1.36 3.48 -12.43
CA LEU A 205 2.52 2.87 -13.09
C LEU A 205 2.20 1.45 -13.58
N ALA A 206 1.62 0.60 -12.72
CA ALA A 206 1.20 -0.74 -13.11
C ALA A 206 0.10 -0.70 -14.20
N THR A 207 -0.81 0.26 -14.08
CA THR A 207 -1.88 0.49 -15.06
C THR A 207 -1.33 0.86 -16.43
N ALA A 208 -0.40 1.82 -16.49
CA ALA A 208 0.23 2.26 -17.72
C ALA A 208 1.02 1.12 -18.37
N ALA A 209 1.78 0.34 -17.59
CA ALA A 209 2.50 -0.82 -18.11
C ALA A 209 1.56 -1.88 -18.71
N ALA A 210 0.45 -2.22 -18.03
CA ALA A 210 -0.55 -3.16 -18.52
C ALA A 210 -1.29 -2.65 -19.77
N GLY A 211 -1.61 -1.34 -19.80
CA GLY A 211 -2.26 -0.69 -20.93
C GLY A 211 -1.37 -0.64 -22.16
N LEU A 212 -0.11 -0.23 -22.00
CA LEU A 212 0.89 -0.21 -23.07
C LEU A 212 1.13 -1.59 -23.65
N ASP A 213 1.29 -2.63 -22.82
CA ASP A 213 1.43 -4.01 -23.32
C ASP A 213 0.22 -4.46 -24.14
N THR A 214 -0.99 -4.05 -23.73
CA THR A 214 -2.21 -4.34 -24.47
C THR A 214 -2.26 -3.62 -25.83
N ILE A 215 -1.84 -2.36 -25.88
CA ILE A 215 -1.81 -1.53 -27.10
C ILE A 215 -0.72 -2.05 -28.06
N LEU A 216 0.51 -2.21 -27.57
CA LEU A 216 1.68 -2.60 -28.37
C LEU A 216 1.54 -4.00 -28.98
N ARG A 217 0.90 -4.94 -28.27
CA ARG A 217 0.67 -6.27 -28.82
C ARG A 217 -0.33 -6.29 -29.97
N ARG A 218 -1.08 -5.21 -30.22
CA ARG A 218 -2.10 -5.06 -31.29
C ARG A 218 -3.04 -6.29 -31.44
N ARG A 219 -3.33 -6.98 -30.34
CA ARG A 219 -4.04 -8.27 -30.33
C ARG A 219 -5.43 -8.17 -29.70
N GLY A 220 -6.23 -7.18 -30.09
CA GLY A 220 -7.57 -7.03 -29.54
C GLY A 220 -8.49 -6.14 -30.35
N GLY A 221 -9.80 -6.37 -30.21
CA GLY A 221 -10.82 -5.47 -30.73
C GLY A 221 -11.01 -4.23 -29.83
N ARG A 222 -11.81 -3.27 -30.31
CA ARG A 222 -12.14 -1.99 -29.65
C ARG A 222 -12.42 -2.11 -28.14
N LYS A 223 -13.19 -3.13 -27.72
CA LYS A 223 -13.49 -3.41 -26.30
C LYS A 223 -12.24 -3.54 -25.44
N ARG A 224 -11.19 -4.22 -25.93
CA ARG A 224 -9.96 -4.45 -25.17
C ARG A 224 -9.18 -3.15 -24.95
N TYR A 225 -9.16 -2.26 -25.95
CA TYR A 225 -8.53 -0.95 -25.83
C TYR A 225 -9.29 -0.03 -24.88
N ILE A 226 -10.63 -0.03 -24.95
CA ILE A 226 -11.46 0.71 -23.99
C ILE A 226 -11.17 0.25 -22.57
N LEU A 227 -11.12 -1.06 -22.33
CA LEU A 227 -10.81 -1.61 -21.02
C LEU A 227 -9.37 -1.28 -20.56
N ALA A 228 -8.40 -1.26 -21.48
CA ALA A 228 -7.02 -0.86 -21.15
C ALA A 228 -6.90 0.62 -20.74
N LEU A 229 -7.71 1.50 -21.34
CA LEU A 229 -7.72 2.93 -21.05
C LEU A 229 -8.66 3.33 -19.91
N LEU A 230 -9.61 2.45 -19.54
CA LEU A 230 -10.61 2.73 -18.50
C LEU A 230 -10.02 3.25 -17.19
N PRO A 231 -8.95 2.65 -16.60
CA PRO A 231 -8.42 3.14 -15.33
C PRO A 231 -7.83 4.56 -15.44
N LEU A 232 -7.17 4.86 -16.56
CA LEU A 232 -6.61 6.19 -16.84
C LEU A 232 -7.73 7.22 -17.02
N GLY A 233 -8.81 6.84 -17.71
CA GLY A 233 -10.00 7.67 -17.86
C GLY A 233 -10.68 7.96 -16.53
N VAL A 234 -10.92 6.93 -15.70
CA VAL A 234 -11.55 7.09 -14.37
C VAL A 234 -10.70 7.99 -13.47
N PHE A 235 -9.40 7.76 -13.40
CA PHE A 235 -8.50 8.60 -12.60
C PHE A 235 -8.44 10.03 -13.15
N GLY A 236 -8.36 10.21 -14.48
CA GLY A 236 -8.34 11.52 -15.13
C GLY A 236 -9.61 12.33 -14.88
N VAL A 237 -10.79 11.69 -14.96
CA VAL A 237 -12.08 12.32 -14.59
C VAL A 237 -12.07 12.74 -13.12
N TRP A 238 -11.55 11.88 -12.22
CA TRP A 238 -11.45 12.24 -10.81
C TRP A 238 -10.50 13.43 -10.56
N GLN A 239 -9.36 13.48 -11.24
CA GLN A 239 -8.47 14.65 -11.18
C GLN A 239 -9.17 15.91 -11.69
N LEU A 240 -9.95 15.82 -12.77
CA LEU A 240 -10.72 16.96 -13.28
C LEU A 240 -11.74 17.45 -12.24
N VAL A 241 -12.47 16.56 -11.57
CA VAL A 241 -13.40 16.92 -10.49
C VAL A 241 -12.67 17.66 -9.37
N ILE A 242 -11.46 17.22 -9.00
CA ILE A 242 -10.63 17.89 -7.99
C ILE A 242 -10.26 19.30 -8.45
N LEU A 243 -9.76 19.46 -9.67
CA LEU A 243 -9.36 20.76 -10.21
C LEU A 243 -10.53 21.75 -10.34
N LEU A 244 -11.71 21.26 -10.70
CA LEU A 244 -12.91 22.11 -10.82
C LEU A 244 -13.44 22.56 -9.46
N ARG A 245 -13.32 21.74 -8.41
CA ARG A 245 -13.77 22.07 -7.05
C ARG A 245 -12.73 22.80 -6.21
N LEU A 246 -11.45 22.67 -6.56
CA LEU A 246 -10.33 23.35 -5.91
C LEU A 246 -9.50 24.11 -6.96
N PRO A 247 -9.99 25.25 -7.47
CA PRO A 247 -9.26 26.05 -8.43
C PRO A 247 -7.88 26.46 -7.88
N GLY A 248 -6.85 26.44 -8.73
CA GLY A 248 -5.48 26.83 -8.36
C GLY A 248 -4.63 25.73 -7.73
N THR A 249 -5.13 24.50 -7.57
CA THR A 249 -4.34 23.38 -6.99
C THR A 249 -3.61 22.52 -8.02
N ALA A 250 -3.53 22.93 -9.29
CA ALA A 250 -2.94 22.14 -10.38
C ALA A 250 -1.48 21.72 -10.11
N SER A 251 -0.68 22.60 -9.50
CA SER A 251 0.70 22.31 -9.10
C SER A 251 0.79 21.25 -7.99
N LYS A 252 -0.22 21.20 -7.10
CA LYS A 252 -0.34 20.26 -5.97
C LYS A 252 -0.87 18.88 -6.39
N THR A 253 -1.39 18.75 -7.61
CA THR A 253 -1.83 17.48 -8.21
C THR A 253 -0.83 16.90 -9.22
N GLY A 254 0.16 17.67 -9.67
CA GLY A 254 1.13 17.28 -10.70
C GLY A 254 2.28 16.39 -10.23
N LEU A 255 3.23 16.10 -11.13
CA LEU A 255 4.42 15.26 -10.88
C LEU A 255 5.30 15.78 -9.74
N ALA A 256 5.30 17.09 -9.47
CA ALA A 256 6.00 17.69 -8.33
C ALA A 256 5.51 17.12 -6.97
N ALA A 257 4.26 16.66 -6.89
CA ALA A 257 3.69 16.04 -5.70
C ALA A 257 4.13 14.56 -5.50
N LEU A 258 5.01 14.03 -6.35
CA LEU A 258 5.59 12.70 -6.21
C LEU A 258 6.90 12.70 -5.40
N ASN A 259 7.37 13.85 -4.93
CA ASN A 259 8.62 14.00 -4.17
C ASN A 259 9.80 13.32 -4.88
N LEU A 260 9.97 13.59 -6.17
CA LEU A 260 11.07 13.04 -6.96
C LEU A 260 12.28 13.97 -6.91
N ALA A 261 13.46 13.38 -6.78
CA ALA A 261 14.77 14.02 -6.80
C ALA A 261 15.71 13.29 -7.77
N ARG A 262 16.98 13.73 -7.80
CA ARG A 262 18.03 13.04 -8.55
C ARG A 262 18.21 11.60 -8.05
N PRO A 263 18.66 10.67 -8.91
CA PRO A 263 18.79 9.27 -8.53
C PRO A 263 19.64 9.10 -7.27
N PHE A 264 19.17 8.26 -6.35
CA PHE A 264 19.84 7.91 -5.10
C PHE A 264 20.01 9.05 -4.10
N ASN A 265 19.48 10.26 -4.35
CA ASN A 265 19.63 11.38 -3.43
C ASN A 265 19.03 11.07 -2.04
N GLY A 266 17.80 10.57 -1.98
CA GLY A 266 17.17 10.20 -0.70
C GLY A 266 17.86 9.02 -0.01
N ILE A 267 18.36 8.04 -0.77
CA ILE A 267 19.14 6.91 -0.21
C ILE A 267 20.48 7.40 0.36
N GLY A 268 21.15 8.33 -0.34
CA GLY A 268 22.37 8.97 0.13
C GLY A 268 22.13 9.79 1.41
N TYR A 269 21.01 10.52 1.48
CA TYR A 269 20.60 11.23 2.68
C TYR A 269 20.37 10.28 3.86
N LEU A 270 19.68 9.16 3.63
CA LEU A 270 19.48 8.12 4.65
C LEU A 270 20.82 7.58 5.16
N ALA A 271 21.72 7.21 4.25
CA ALA A 271 23.05 6.67 4.60
C ALA A 271 23.90 7.69 5.38
N ALA A 272 23.86 8.96 4.99
CA ALA A 272 24.54 10.04 5.70
C ALA A 272 23.95 10.23 7.11
N THR A 273 22.63 10.21 7.24
CA THR A 273 21.92 10.34 8.53
C THR A 273 22.25 9.19 9.47
N MET A 274 22.25 7.95 8.95
CA MET A 274 22.56 6.76 9.73
C MET A 274 24.01 6.76 10.23
N SER A 275 24.94 7.23 9.40
CA SER A 275 26.36 7.36 9.75
C SER A 275 26.60 8.46 10.76
N ALA A 276 25.94 9.60 10.61
CA ALA A 276 26.13 10.76 11.49
C ALA A 276 25.49 10.57 12.87
N ARG A 277 24.38 9.83 12.97
CA ARG A 277 23.60 9.65 14.21
C ARG A 277 23.08 8.22 14.35
N PRO A 278 23.94 7.23 14.63
CA PRO A 278 23.52 5.83 14.73
C PRO A 278 22.51 5.64 15.86
N ARG A 279 21.37 5.00 15.55
CA ARG A 279 20.31 4.66 16.49
C ARG A 279 19.95 3.18 16.34
N PRO A 280 19.51 2.48 17.41
CA PRO A 280 19.11 1.08 17.31
C PRO A 280 18.03 0.81 16.25
N VAL A 281 17.14 1.77 15.99
CA VAL A 281 16.10 1.67 14.95
C VAL A 281 16.69 1.58 13.53
N HIS A 282 17.89 2.09 13.30
CA HIS A 282 18.54 2.02 12.00
C HIS A 282 18.90 0.59 11.60
N LEU A 283 19.15 -0.32 12.56
CA LEU A 283 19.33 -1.74 12.27
C LEU A 283 18.08 -2.31 11.61
N LEU A 284 16.90 -1.94 12.11
CA LEU A 284 15.64 -2.39 11.55
C LEU A 284 15.42 -1.88 10.12
N TRP A 285 15.79 -0.63 9.85
CA TRP A 285 15.73 -0.08 8.49
C TRP A 285 16.68 -0.82 7.53
N ILE A 286 17.89 -1.19 7.97
CA ILE A 286 18.82 -2.01 7.18
C ILE A 286 18.20 -3.37 6.88
N LEU A 287 17.60 -4.02 7.89
CA LEU A 287 16.91 -5.30 7.71
C LEU A 287 15.77 -5.18 6.70
N GLU A 288 14.96 -4.12 6.77
CA GLU A 288 13.87 -3.85 5.83
C GLU A 288 14.38 -3.56 4.41
N LEU A 289 15.47 -2.80 4.27
CA LEU A 289 16.12 -2.57 2.98
C LEU A 289 16.70 -3.86 2.38
N SER A 290 17.21 -4.75 3.22
CA SER A 290 17.73 -6.05 2.76
C SER A 290 16.62 -6.91 2.16
N VAL A 291 15.39 -6.87 2.69
CA VAL A 291 14.21 -7.56 2.13
C VAL A 291 13.93 -7.07 0.70
N LEU A 292 13.97 -5.76 0.49
CA LEU A 292 13.77 -5.14 -0.83
C LEU A 292 14.92 -5.48 -1.78
N ALA A 293 16.16 -5.37 -1.33
CA ALA A 293 17.36 -5.63 -2.14
C ALA A 293 17.47 -7.11 -2.55
N ILE A 294 17.27 -8.04 -1.61
CA ILE A 294 17.24 -9.49 -1.89
C ILE A 294 16.09 -9.82 -2.84
N GLY A 295 14.91 -9.25 -2.62
CA GLY A 295 13.78 -9.38 -3.54
C GLY A 295 14.14 -8.93 -4.96
N ALA A 296 14.80 -7.78 -5.09
CA ALA A 296 15.26 -7.26 -6.37
C ALA A 296 16.26 -8.17 -7.08
N ALA A 297 17.25 -8.67 -6.35
CA ALA A 297 18.25 -9.59 -6.88
C ALA A 297 17.60 -10.88 -7.42
N LEU A 298 16.61 -11.42 -6.72
CA LEU A 298 15.87 -12.61 -7.15
C LEU A 298 14.98 -12.34 -8.37
N VAL A 299 14.35 -11.17 -8.45
CA VAL A 299 13.61 -10.75 -9.64
C VAL A 299 14.55 -10.64 -10.85
N GLY A 300 15.73 -10.00 -10.66
CA GLY A 300 16.77 -9.93 -11.70
C GLY A 300 17.23 -11.32 -12.14
N TYR A 301 17.46 -12.23 -11.19
CA TYR A 301 17.78 -13.62 -11.48
C TYR A 301 16.69 -14.32 -12.32
N ARG A 302 15.42 -14.17 -11.95
CA ARG A 302 14.28 -14.72 -12.70
C ARG A 302 14.17 -14.14 -14.10
N GLN A 303 14.41 -12.84 -14.23
CA GLN A 303 14.39 -12.14 -15.51
C GLN A 303 15.50 -12.65 -16.44
N ILE A 304 16.73 -12.81 -15.94
CA ILE A 304 17.86 -13.37 -16.70
C ILE A 304 17.53 -14.79 -17.17
N LYS A 305 16.90 -15.60 -16.31
CA LYS A 305 16.46 -16.95 -16.66
C LYS A 305 15.17 -16.98 -17.51
N ARG A 306 14.61 -15.82 -17.88
CA ARG A 306 13.33 -15.67 -18.59
C ARG A 306 12.14 -16.39 -17.91
N GLN A 307 12.21 -16.53 -16.59
CA GLN A 307 11.20 -17.18 -15.76
C GLN A 307 10.28 -16.13 -15.12
N VAL A 308 9.64 -15.30 -15.95
CA VAL A 308 8.79 -14.19 -15.49
C VAL A 308 7.34 -14.31 -15.97
N PRO A 309 6.33 -13.93 -15.14
CA PRO A 309 4.90 -13.98 -15.47
C PRO A 309 4.53 -13.38 -16.83
N ALA A 310 4.88 -12.11 -17.04
CA ALA A 310 4.66 -11.36 -18.27
C ALA A 310 5.58 -10.14 -18.32
N ALA A 311 5.86 -9.64 -19.53
CA ALA A 311 6.73 -8.49 -19.75
C ALA A 311 6.21 -7.22 -19.05
N TRP A 312 4.89 -6.97 -19.08
CA TRP A 312 4.29 -5.79 -18.45
C TRP A 312 4.42 -5.79 -16.91
N ILE A 313 4.42 -6.97 -16.28
CA ILE A 313 4.62 -7.11 -14.82
C ILE A 313 6.05 -6.71 -14.46
N VAL A 314 7.02 -7.14 -15.28
CA VAL A 314 8.43 -6.76 -15.11
C VAL A 314 8.64 -5.28 -15.39
N ALA A 315 8.00 -4.73 -16.43
CA ALA A 315 8.06 -3.30 -16.74
C ALA A 315 7.47 -2.45 -15.61
N ALA A 316 6.32 -2.85 -15.05
CA ALA A 316 5.73 -2.20 -13.88
C ALA A 316 6.69 -2.27 -12.68
N TRP A 317 7.22 -3.45 -12.38
CA TRP A 317 8.19 -3.63 -11.29
C TRP A 317 9.43 -2.75 -11.45
N ALA A 318 10.00 -2.68 -12.66
CA ALA A 318 11.14 -1.81 -12.97
C ALA A 318 10.77 -0.32 -12.85
N GLY A 319 9.56 0.06 -13.25
CA GLY A 319 9.03 1.41 -13.04
C GLY A 319 8.96 1.79 -11.56
N TYR A 320 8.50 0.88 -10.69
CA TYR A 320 8.52 1.11 -9.23
C TYR A 320 9.93 1.12 -8.65
N ALA A 321 10.84 0.28 -9.17
CA ALA A 321 12.25 0.30 -8.78
C ALA A 321 12.89 1.67 -9.08
N LEU A 322 12.65 2.19 -10.29
CA LEU A 322 13.07 3.52 -10.69
C LEU A 322 12.43 4.57 -9.79
N MET A 323 11.12 4.50 -9.55
CA MET A 323 10.43 5.42 -8.64
C MET A 323 11.11 5.49 -7.28
N ILE A 324 11.38 4.33 -6.63
CA ILE A 324 12.04 4.26 -5.31
C ILE A 324 13.41 4.94 -5.32
N VAL A 325 14.22 4.71 -6.35
CA VAL A 325 15.55 5.32 -6.51
C VAL A 325 15.46 6.84 -6.75
N MET A 326 14.37 7.31 -7.33
CA MET A 326 14.09 8.72 -7.60
C MET A 326 13.46 9.44 -6.40
N LEU A 327 13.05 8.77 -5.32
CA LEU A 327 12.38 9.44 -4.20
C LEU A 327 13.34 10.38 -3.45
N SER A 328 12.86 11.58 -3.13
CA SER A 328 13.59 12.62 -2.41
C SER A 328 13.75 12.31 -0.93
N GLU A 329 14.64 13.03 -0.27
CA GLU A 329 14.91 13.00 1.16
C GLU A 329 13.63 13.09 2.01
N HIS A 330 12.56 13.75 1.55
CA HIS A 330 11.28 13.83 2.27
C HIS A 330 10.59 12.47 2.49
N VAL A 331 10.89 11.46 1.67
CA VAL A 331 10.36 10.10 1.84
C VAL A 331 11.33 9.21 2.63
N TRP A 332 12.60 9.60 2.68
CA TRP A 332 13.70 8.88 3.32
C TRP A 332 14.11 9.45 4.69
N CYS A 333 13.50 10.55 5.15
CA CYS A 333 13.87 11.26 6.38
C CYS A 333 13.12 10.81 7.64
N GLU A 334 11.88 10.32 7.51
CA GLU A 334 11.02 9.90 8.62
C GLU A 334 10.94 8.38 8.72
N ASP A 335 11.24 7.80 9.89
CA ASP A 335 11.05 6.37 10.21
C ASP A 335 11.27 5.40 9.01
N TRP A 336 10.69 4.22 9.02
CA TRP A 336 10.66 3.32 7.87
C TRP A 336 9.68 3.82 6.77
N ALA A 337 9.45 5.12 6.59
CA ALA A 337 8.43 5.65 5.67
C ALA A 337 8.67 5.25 4.21
N PHE A 338 9.93 5.00 3.82
CA PHE A 338 10.29 4.45 2.51
C PHE A 338 9.57 3.11 2.21
N THR A 339 9.27 2.31 3.23
CA THR A 339 8.51 1.06 3.07
C THR A 339 7.08 1.31 2.57
N ARG A 340 6.50 2.48 2.85
CA ARG A 340 5.20 2.83 2.29
C ARG A 340 5.24 2.98 0.77
N ALA A 341 6.31 3.55 0.25
CA ALA A 341 6.48 3.79 -1.19
C ALA A 341 6.91 2.54 -1.97
N ALA A 342 7.40 1.51 -1.27
CA ALA A 342 7.92 0.29 -1.89
C ALA A 342 6.93 -0.89 -1.86
N HIS A 343 5.68 -0.71 -1.43
CA HIS A 343 4.74 -1.82 -1.32
C HIS A 343 4.35 -2.45 -2.68
N GLU A 344 4.16 -1.66 -3.75
CA GLU A 344 3.90 -2.21 -5.10
C GLU A 344 5.12 -2.95 -5.65
N PHE A 345 6.31 -2.41 -5.39
CA PHE A 345 7.57 -3.05 -5.76
C PHE A 345 7.71 -4.42 -5.08
N HIS A 346 7.44 -4.50 -3.77
CA HIS A 346 7.42 -5.75 -3.01
C HIS A 346 6.38 -6.73 -3.57
N LEU A 347 5.15 -6.27 -3.80
CA LEU A 347 4.04 -7.11 -4.27
C LEU A 347 4.32 -7.71 -5.65
N LEU A 348 4.79 -6.90 -6.60
CA LEU A 348 5.18 -7.38 -7.93
C LEU A 348 6.44 -8.26 -7.87
N GLY A 349 7.38 -7.95 -6.96
CA GLY A 349 8.54 -8.77 -6.69
C GLY A 349 8.14 -10.18 -6.26
N CYS A 350 7.20 -10.31 -5.30
CA CYS A 350 6.64 -11.58 -4.87
C CYS A 350 5.98 -12.34 -6.02
N VAL A 351 5.19 -11.66 -6.86
CA VAL A 351 4.54 -12.24 -8.05
C VAL A 351 5.56 -12.87 -9.00
N ILE A 352 6.67 -12.18 -9.28
CA ILE A 352 7.73 -12.66 -10.16
C ILE A 352 8.52 -13.79 -9.49
N MET A 353 8.85 -13.61 -8.20
CA MET A 353 9.65 -14.55 -7.41
C MET A 353 8.98 -15.91 -7.26
N LEU A 354 7.65 -15.93 -7.12
CA LEU A 354 6.86 -17.15 -6.91
C LEU A 354 6.57 -17.93 -8.20
N ARG A 355 7.16 -17.60 -9.34
CA ARG A 355 7.01 -18.40 -10.55
C ARG A 355 7.57 -19.82 -10.37
N GLY A 356 6.81 -20.85 -10.68
CA GLY A 356 7.29 -22.24 -10.53
C GLY A 356 8.41 -22.61 -11.53
N PRO A 357 9.37 -23.49 -11.18
CA PRO A 357 9.59 -24.12 -9.87
C PRO A 357 10.42 -23.24 -8.90
N LEU A 358 10.20 -23.39 -7.58
CA LEU A 358 10.98 -22.72 -6.54
C LEU A 358 12.24 -23.51 -6.16
N LYS A 359 13.40 -22.85 -6.19
CA LYS A 359 14.67 -23.39 -5.66
C LYS A 359 14.76 -23.26 -4.13
N PRO A 360 15.61 -24.05 -3.45
CA PRO A 360 15.81 -23.97 -2.00
C PRO A 360 16.15 -22.55 -1.50
N ALA A 361 16.95 -21.79 -2.26
CA ALA A 361 17.29 -20.40 -1.93
C ALA A 361 16.07 -19.50 -1.69
N PHE A 362 14.95 -19.73 -2.40
CA PHE A 362 13.72 -18.95 -2.18
C PHE A 362 13.07 -19.23 -0.82
N ARG A 363 13.28 -20.42 -0.23
CA ARG A 363 12.82 -20.74 1.13
C ARG A 363 13.60 -19.97 2.18
N VAL A 364 14.91 -19.83 2.00
CA VAL A 364 15.77 -19.01 2.87
C VAL A 364 15.32 -17.55 2.84
N VAL A 365 14.99 -17.04 1.65
CA VAL A 365 14.47 -15.68 1.48
C VAL A 365 13.11 -15.52 2.15
N GLY A 366 12.21 -16.50 2.00
CA GLY A 366 10.93 -16.51 2.70
C GLY A 366 11.11 -16.48 4.23
N ALA A 367 12.05 -17.26 4.76
CA ALA A 367 12.38 -17.23 6.20
C ALA A 367 12.95 -15.87 6.63
N TRP A 368 13.79 -15.25 5.79
CA TRP A 368 14.30 -13.90 6.04
C TRP A 368 13.17 -12.86 6.11
N TYR A 369 12.21 -12.92 5.19
CA TYR A 369 11.03 -12.03 5.22
C TYR A 369 10.25 -12.19 6.52
N VAL A 370 10.03 -13.42 6.99
CA VAL A 370 9.38 -13.70 8.27
C VAL A 370 10.17 -13.10 9.45
N ALA A 371 11.50 -13.28 9.46
CA ALA A 371 12.35 -12.78 10.53
C ALA A 371 12.35 -11.24 10.60
N VAL A 372 12.52 -10.57 9.47
CA VAL A 372 12.51 -9.09 9.41
C VAL A 372 11.13 -8.55 9.77
N TRP A 373 10.06 -9.12 9.20
CA TRP A 373 8.69 -8.73 9.55
C TRP A 373 8.41 -8.95 11.04
N GLY A 374 8.86 -10.06 11.63
CA GLY A 374 8.70 -10.34 13.05
C GLY A 374 9.43 -9.33 13.94
N ALA A 375 10.66 -8.96 13.58
CA ALA A 375 11.41 -7.92 14.27
C ALA A 375 10.69 -6.57 14.20
N THR A 376 10.16 -6.18 13.03
CA THR A 376 9.36 -4.97 12.88
C THR A 376 8.07 -5.04 13.68
N ALA A 377 7.36 -6.16 13.66
CA ALA A 377 6.12 -6.36 14.39
C ALA A 377 6.31 -6.20 15.90
N VAL A 378 7.36 -6.79 16.46
CA VAL A 378 7.75 -6.62 17.87
C VAL A 378 8.06 -5.15 18.17
N HIS A 379 8.84 -4.49 17.31
CA HIS A 379 9.16 -3.06 17.49
C HIS A 379 7.92 -2.17 17.50
N VAL A 380 6.96 -2.42 16.60
CA VAL A 380 5.70 -1.66 16.51
C VAL A 380 4.77 -1.95 17.68
N ALA A 381 4.65 -3.21 18.09
CA ALA A 381 3.75 -3.61 19.17
C ALA A 381 4.22 -3.12 20.55
N LEU A 382 5.54 -3.03 20.76
CA LEU A 382 6.12 -2.61 22.02
C LEU A 382 6.26 -1.09 22.17
N ARG A 383 6.22 -0.32 21.06
CA ARG A 383 6.29 1.15 21.13
C ARG A 383 4.90 1.76 21.40
N PRO A 384 4.80 2.71 22.35
CA PRO A 384 3.56 3.43 22.66
C PRO A 384 3.00 4.18 21.45
#